data_AF-A0A2V5KBA7-F1
#
_entry.id   AF-A0A2V5KBA7-F1
#
_cell.length_a   1.000
_cell.length_b   1.000
_cell.length_c   1.000
_cell.angle_alpha   90.00
_cell.angle_beta   90.00
_cell.angle_gamma   90.00
#
_symmetry.space_group_name_H-M   'P 1'
#
loop_
_entity.id
_entity.type
_entity.pdbx_description
1 polymer ?
#
loop_
_entity_poly.entity_id
_entity_poly.type
_entity_poly.pdbx_seq_one_letter_code
_entity_poly.pdbx_strand_id
1 'polypeptide(L)' 'VRANGDLGYAAGLELLSGTLKNGQKSELWVRFTSLFRKSGGRWLDFHDHVSVPADIESGKAMLELKP' A
#
# COMPACT_ATOMS: atom_id res chain seq x y z
N VAL A 1 -8.21 -6.15 -7.66
CA VAL A 1 -8.00 -5.35 -8.90
C VAL A 1 -9.24 -5.40 -9.79
N ARG A 2 -9.70 -4.25 -10.30
CA ARG A 2 -10.79 -4.11 -11.28
C ARG A 2 -10.59 -2.85 -12.12
N ALA A 3 -11.18 -2.81 -13.32
CA ALA A 3 -11.18 -1.64 -14.20
C ALA A 3 -12.50 -1.52 -14.97
N ASN A 4 -12.90 -0.29 -15.29
CA ASN A 4 -14.03 0.05 -16.16
C ASN A 4 -13.68 1.29 -17.00
N GLY A 5 -13.70 1.14 -18.32
CA GLY A 5 -13.24 2.18 -19.24
C GLY A 5 -11.78 2.55 -18.97
N ASP A 6 -11.53 3.84 -18.76
CA ASP A 6 -10.20 4.40 -18.50
C ASP A 6 -9.90 4.60 -17.01
N LEU A 7 -10.71 4.02 -16.11
CA LEU A 7 -10.48 4.05 -14.66
C LEU A 7 -10.31 2.63 -14.12
N GLY A 8 -9.36 2.46 -13.20
CA GLY A 8 -9.11 1.19 -12.52
C GLY A 8 -8.62 1.38 -11.10
N TYR A 9 -8.67 0.31 -10.31
CA TYR A 9 -8.09 0.29 -8.98
C TYR A 9 -7.45 -1.06 -8.66
N ALA A 10 -6.42 -1.02 -7.82
CA ALA A 10 -5.87 -2.16 -7.12
C ALA A 10 -5.92 -1.89 -5.61
N ALA A 11 -6.11 -2.95 -4.83
CA ALA A 11 -6.06 -2.89 -3.37
C ALA A 11 -5.67 -4.26 -2.85
N GLY A 12 -5.01 -4.28 -1.69
CA GLY A 12 -4.55 -5.51 -1.06
C GLY A 12 -3.63 -5.26 0.13
N LEU A 13 -2.96 -6.34 0.53
CA LEU A 13 -1.87 -6.31 1.51
C LEU A 13 -0.54 -6.43 0.77
N GLU A 14 0.43 -5.59 1.14
CA GLU A 14 1.77 -5.58 0.58
C GLU A 14 2.80 -5.79 1.69
N LEU A 15 3.78 -6.66 1.42
CA LEU A 15 4.92 -6.89 2.30
C LEU A 15 6.07 -5.98 1.89
N LEU A 16 6.30 -4.93 2.67
CA LEU A 16 7.48 -4.09 2.53
C LEU A 16 8.62 -4.72 3.34
N SER A 17 9.69 -5.12 2.67
CA SER A 17 10.88 -5.65 3.32
C SER A 17 12.15 -5.00 2.77
N GLY A 18 13.16 -4.90 3.62
CA GLY A 18 14.44 -4.34 3.22
C GLY A 18 15.45 -4.29 4.34
N THR A 19 16.64 -3.78 4.00
CA THR A 19 17.73 -3.55 4.96
C THR A 19 17.89 -2.07 5.17
N LEU A 20 17.72 -1.61 6.41
CA LEU A 20 17.95 -0.23 6.81
C LEU A 20 19.44 0.12 6.73
N LYS A 21 19.78 1.41 6.69
CA LYS A 21 21.17 1.90 6.58
C LYS A 21 22.08 1.41 7.71
N ASN A 22 21.52 1.07 8.88
CA ASN A 22 22.24 0.50 10.02
C ASN A 22 22.46 -1.02 9.91
N GLY A 23 22.09 -1.65 8.79
CA GLY A 23 22.20 -3.09 8.56
C GLY A 23 21.04 -3.92 9.12
N GLN A 24 20.07 -3.31 9.82
CA GLN A 24 18.91 -4.02 10.36
C GLN A 24 17.94 -4.42 9.25
N LYS A 25 17.49 -5.68 9.26
CA LYS A 25 16.39 -6.13 8.41
C LYS A 25 15.05 -5.65 8.96
N SER A 26 14.21 -5.10 8.11
CA SER A 26 12.87 -4.65 8.42
C SER A 26 11.87 -5.36 7.52
N GLU A 27 10.71 -5.68 8.09
CA GLU A 27 9.55 -6.23 7.41
C GLU A 27 8.30 -5.57 7.98
N LEU A 28 7.37 -5.14 7.12
CA LEU A 28 6.11 -4.53 7.50
C LEU A 28 5.02 -4.88 6.49
N TRP A 29 3.87 -5.34 6.98
CA TRP A 29 2.66 -5.44 6.18
C TRP A 29 1.92 -4.11 6.16
N VAL A 30 1.54 -3.67 4.96
CA VAL A 30 0.70 -2.48 4.75
C VAL A 30 -0.56 -2.85 3.98
N ARG A 31 -1.61 -2.04 4.14
CA ARG A 31 -2.75 -2.02 3.21
C ARG A 31 -2.47 -0.98 2.15
N PHE A 32 -2.73 -1.30 0.89
CA PHE A 32 -2.64 -0.35 -0.21
C PHE A 32 -3.98 -0.24 -0.95
N THR A 33 -4.23 0.93 -1.51
CA THR A 33 -5.24 1.17 -2.54
C THR A 33 -4.67 2.16 -3.54
N SER A 34 -4.50 1.72 -4.78
CA SER A 34 -3.98 2.54 -5.86
C SER A 34 -5.04 2.71 -6.95
N LEU A 35 -5.20 3.93 -7.46
CA LEU A 35 -6.15 4.29 -8.49
C LEU A 35 -5.41 4.66 -9.77
N PHE A 36 -5.90 4.10 -10.88
CA PHE A 36 -5.27 4.21 -12.17
C PHE A 36 -6.19 4.92 -13.15
N ARG A 37 -5.59 5.77 -13.99
CA ARG A 37 -6.24 6.37 -15.15
C ARG A 37 -5.49 6.01 -16.42
N LYS A 38 -6.20 5.53 -17.44
CA LYS A 38 -5.62 5.26 -18.75
C LYS A 38 -5.49 6.56 -19.54
N SER A 39 -4.29 6.86 -20.03
CA SER A 39 -3.98 8.02 -20.87
C SER A 39 -2.99 7.63 -21.96
N GLY A 40 -3.29 7.96 -23.22
CA GLY A 40 -2.44 7.58 -24.35
C GLY A 40 -2.18 6.06 -24.46
N GLY A 41 -3.18 5.24 -24.08
CA GLY A 41 -3.05 3.79 -24.07
C GLY A 41 -2.30 3.20 -22.88
N ARG A 42 -1.76 4.02 -21.97
CA ARG A 42 -0.99 3.59 -20.80
C ARG A 42 -1.78 3.82 -19.53
N TRP A 43 -1.73 2.87 -18.60
CA TRP A 43 -2.27 3.07 -17.25
C TRP A 43 -1.26 3.86 -16.42
N LEU A 44 -1.72 4.94 -15.82
CA LEU A 44 -0.93 5.77 -14.90
C LEU A 44 -1.57 5.70 -13.53
N ASP A 45 -0.76 5.47 -12.51
CA ASP A 45 -1.17 5.66 -11.12
C ASP A 45 -1.29 7.16 -10.85
N PHE A 46 -2.45 7.62 -10.41
CA PHE A 46 -2.68 9.03 -10.08
C PHE A 46 -3.02 9.23 -8.60
N HIS A 47 -3.22 8.16 -7.85
CA HIS A 47 -3.52 8.22 -6.43
C HIS A 47 -3.14 6.91 -5.76
N ASP A 48 -2.34 7.01 -4.72
CA ASP A 48 -1.98 5.88 -3.88
C ASP A 48 -2.29 6.19 -2.42
N HIS A 49 -2.90 5.22 -1.74
CA HIS A 49 -3.18 5.27 -0.32
C HIS A 49 -2.60 4.04 0.36
N VAL A 50 -1.53 4.28 1.12
CA VAL A 50 -0.85 3.27 1.93
C VAL A 50 -1.12 3.54 3.41
N SER A 51 -1.44 2.50 4.17
CA SER A 51 -1.77 2.66 5.60
C SER A 51 -1.55 1.39 6.42
N VAL A 52 -1.39 1.57 7.73
CA VAL A 52 -1.34 0.51 8.75
C VAL A 52 -2.49 0.68 9.74
N PRO A 53 -2.97 -0.40 10.38
CA PRO A 53 -3.93 -0.29 11.47
C PRO A 53 -3.36 0.53 12.63
N ALA A 54 -4.24 1.20 13.35
CA ALA A 54 -3.90 1.95 14.55
C ALA A 54 -4.63 1.34 15.75
N ASP A 55 -3.91 1.19 16.85
CA ASP A 55 -4.53 0.97 18.16
C ASP A 55 -5.22 2.28 18.56
N ILE A 56 -6.54 2.23 18.76
CA ILE A 56 -7.36 3.44 18.94
C ILE A 56 -7.13 4.07 20.31
N GLU A 57 -6.82 3.28 21.33
CA GLU A 57 -6.61 3.78 22.69
C GLU A 57 -5.29 4.56 22.81
N SER A 58 -4.20 3.99 22.31
CA SER A 58 -2.87 4.62 22.38
C SER A 58 -2.54 5.51 21.17
N GLY A 59 -3.30 5.41 20.08
CA GLY A 59 -3.03 6.08 18.81
C GLY A 59 -1.80 5.54 18.06
N LYS A 60 -1.23 4.43 18.51
CA LYS A 60 0.00 3.86 17.92
C LYS A 60 -0.31 3.00 16.69
N ALA A 61 0.60 3.02 15.72
CA ALA A 61 0.55 2.10 14.60
C ALA A 61 0.81 0.66 15.07
N MET A 62 0.03 -0.28 14.54
CA MET A 62 0.16 -1.73 14.78
C MET A 62 0.99 -2.34 13.64
N LEU A 63 2.31 -2.36 13.80
CA LEU A 63 3.27 -2.71 12.74
C LEU A 63 3.61 -4.20 12.70
N GLU A 64 3.26 -4.93 13.76
CA GLU A 64 3.58 -6.33 14.00
C GLU A 64 2.53 -7.31 13.44
N LEU A 65 1.42 -6.78 12.90
CA LEU A 65 0.32 -7.58 12.39
C LEU A 65 0.71 -8.34 11.11
N LYS A 66 0.13 -9.54 10.96
CA LYS A 66 0.29 -10.41 9.79
C LYS A 66 -1.09 -10.65 9.15
N PRO A 67 -1.16 -10.92 7.83
CA PRO A 67 -2.40 -11.25 7.13
C PRO A 67 -3.16 -12.41 7.77
#